data_AF-V3ZN52-F1
#
_entry.id   AF-V3ZN52-F1
#
_cell.length_a   1.000
_cell.length_b   1.000
_cell.length_c   1.000
_cell.angle_alpha   90.00
_cell.angle_beta   90.00
_cell.angle_gamma   90.00
#
_symmetry.space_group_name_H-M   'P 1'
#
loop_
_entity.id
_entity.type
_entity.pdbx_description
1 polymer ?
#
loop_
_entity_poly.entity_id
_entity_poly.type
_entity_poly.pdbx_seq_one_letter_code
_entity_poly.pdbx_strand_id
1 'polypeptide(L)'
;TKGKKWFDLPATDLSDDKKKSFEILQMRKALDPKRFYKSNDLTDFPKYSQFGTIVEGAADFYSARIPKKQRKQTLVDELLADAEFRTYNKKKFEEIQSSKRRG
;
A
#
# COMPACT_ATOMS: atom_id res chain seq x y z
N THR A 1 5.51 5.58 23.08
CA THR A 1 5.05 4.26 22.60
C THR A 1 3.63 4.04 23.12
N LYS A 2 2.87 3.08 22.58
CA LYS A 2 1.50 2.77 23.06
C LYS A 2 1.51 2.05 24.44
N GLY A 3 2.68 1.88 25.05
CA GLY A 3 2.92 1.34 26.40
C GLY A 3 2.91 -0.19 26.47
N LYS A 4 3.18 -0.73 27.67
CA LYS A 4 3.29 -2.17 27.94
C LYS A 4 2.07 -3.00 27.54
N LYS A 5 0.86 -2.41 27.58
CA LYS A 5 -0.38 -3.08 27.16
C LYS A 5 -0.41 -3.40 25.65
N TRP A 6 0.47 -2.76 24.88
CA TRP A 6 0.59 -2.96 23.45
C TRP A 6 2.06 -3.10 23.03
N PHE A 7 2.79 -3.90 23.82
CA PHE A 7 4.19 -4.30 23.58
C PHE A 7 5.11 -3.13 23.18
N ASP A 8 4.86 -1.95 23.74
CA ASP A 8 5.63 -0.74 23.48
C ASP A 8 5.73 -0.35 21.99
N LEU A 9 4.63 -0.53 21.24
CA LEU A 9 4.56 -0.12 19.83
C LEU A 9 5.05 1.33 19.66
N PRO A 10 6.02 1.57 18.75
CA PRO A 10 6.65 2.86 18.59
C PRO A 10 5.70 3.91 18.05
N ALA A 11 6.03 5.18 18.29
CA ALA A 11 5.36 6.29 17.64
C ALA A 11 5.65 6.26 16.13
N THR A 12 4.67 6.66 15.34
CA THR A 12 4.83 6.71 13.89
C THR A 12 5.87 7.75 13.51
N ASP A 13 6.87 7.31 12.76
CA ASP A 13 7.81 8.18 12.09
C ASP A 13 7.26 8.58 10.72
N LEU A 14 7.20 9.89 10.46
CA LEU A 14 6.59 10.50 9.29
C LEU A 14 7.64 10.86 8.22
N SER A 15 8.58 9.95 7.96
CA SER A 15 9.41 10.01 6.76
C SER A 15 8.55 9.96 5.49
N ASP A 16 9.01 10.57 4.40
CA ASP A 16 8.18 10.72 3.19
C ASP A 16 7.78 9.40 2.54
N ASP A 17 8.61 8.35 2.60
CA ASP A 17 8.26 7.03 2.05
C ASP A 17 7.15 6.34 2.85
N LYS A 18 7.13 6.55 4.17
CA LYS A 18 6.08 6.05 5.06
C LYS A 18 4.77 6.80 4.84
N LYS A 19 4.82 8.13 4.65
CA LYS A 19 3.65 8.94 4.29
C LYS A 19 3.00 8.43 2.99
N LYS A 20 3.79 8.27 1.92
CA LYS A 20 3.31 7.70 0.64
C LYS A 20 2.67 6.33 0.84
N SER A 21 3.29 5.48 1.64
CA SER A 21 2.74 4.16 1.95
C SER A 21 1.38 4.24 2.67
N PHE A 22 1.23 5.17 3.61
CA PHE A 22 -0.06 5.41 4.28
C PHE A 22 -1.12 5.99 3.34
N GLU A 23 -0.76 6.93 2.48
CA GLU A 23 -1.68 7.49 1.48
C GLU A 23 -2.19 6.39 0.54
N ILE A 24 -1.31 5.49 0.09
CA ILE A 24 -1.70 4.33 -0.73
C ILE A 24 -2.66 3.41 0.04
N LEU A 25 -2.42 3.15 1.32
CA LEU A 25 -3.33 2.36 2.16
C LEU A 25 -4.69 3.03 2.33
N GLN A 26 -4.73 4.37 2.45
CA GLN A 26 -5.97 5.13 2.48
C GLN A 26 -6.72 5.04 1.14
N MET A 27 -5.99 5.11 0.03
CA MET A 27 -6.52 5.02 -1.33
C MET A 27 -6.74 3.59 -1.84
N ARG A 28 -6.56 2.55 -1.01
CA ARG A 28 -6.62 1.13 -1.43
C ARG A 28 -7.86 0.73 -2.23
N LYS A 29 -8.98 1.45 -2.03
CA LYS A 29 -10.23 1.24 -2.77
C LYS A 29 -10.14 1.59 -4.26
N ALA A 30 -9.24 2.50 -4.62
CA ALA A 30 -9.06 2.98 -5.99
C ALA A 30 -7.91 2.27 -6.72
N LEU A 31 -7.12 1.43 -6.02
CA LEU A 31 -5.94 0.77 -6.60
C LEU A 31 -6.29 -0.39 -7.52
N ASP A 32 -7.26 -1.23 -7.13
CA ASP A 32 -7.69 -2.40 -7.89
C ASP A 32 -9.22 -2.37 -8.06
N PRO A 33 -9.75 -2.29 -9.30
CA PRO A 33 -11.18 -2.25 -9.56
C PRO A 33 -11.93 -3.51 -9.12
N LYS A 34 -11.21 -4.63 -8.90
CA LYS A 34 -11.79 -5.91 -8.50
C LYS A 34 -11.81 -6.12 -7.00
N ARG A 35 -11.19 -5.23 -6.21
CA ARG A 35 -11.10 -5.37 -4.75
C ARG A 35 -11.84 -4.25 -4.03
N PHE A 36 -12.93 -4.62 -3.36
CA PHE A 36 -13.74 -3.72 -2.56
C PHE A 36 -13.39 -3.85 -1.08
N TYR A 37 -12.78 -2.81 -0.51
CA TYR A 37 -12.47 -2.72 0.92
C TYR A 37 -13.56 -1.97 1.69
N LYS A 38 -13.66 -2.21 3.00
CA LYS A 38 -14.46 -1.36 3.91
C LYS A 38 -13.98 0.10 3.86
N SER A 39 -14.87 1.03 4.18
CA SER A 39 -14.51 2.44 4.35
C SER A 39 -13.35 2.59 5.33
N ASN A 40 -12.45 3.51 5.00
CA ASN A 40 -11.44 3.93 5.94
C ASN A 40 -12.09 5.02 6.79
N ASP A 41 -12.26 4.74 8.08
CA ASP A 41 -12.81 5.71 9.03
C ASP A 41 -11.69 6.64 9.58
N LEU A 42 -10.42 6.32 9.29
CA LEU A 42 -9.26 7.12 9.66
C LEU A 42 -8.89 8.08 8.52
N THR A 43 -9.16 9.36 8.76
CA THR A 43 -8.73 10.49 7.91
C THR A 43 -7.25 10.81 8.11
N ASP A 44 -6.74 10.67 9.34
CA ASP A 44 -5.37 11.00 9.70
C ASP A 44 -4.44 9.78 9.77
N PHE A 45 -3.13 10.02 9.70
CA PHE A 45 -2.12 8.99 9.91
C PHE A 45 -2.17 8.45 11.35
N PRO A 46 -1.99 7.13 11.54
CA PRO A 46 -2.00 6.54 12.87
C PRO A 46 -0.86 7.09 13.72
N LYS A 47 -1.13 7.43 15.00
CA LYS A 47 -0.12 7.96 15.94
C LYS A 47 0.98 6.96 16.31
N TYR A 48 0.65 5.66 16.26
CA TYR A 48 1.56 4.56 16.55
C TYR A 48 1.49 3.54 15.42
N SER A 49 2.63 3.19 14.84
CA SER A 49 2.71 2.24 13.72
C SER A 49 4.09 1.62 13.64
N GLN A 50 4.15 0.47 12.98
CA GLN A 50 5.39 -0.21 12.65
C GLN A 50 5.25 -0.84 11.26
N PHE A 51 6.32 -0.71 10.48
CA PHE A 51 6.44 -1.36 9.18
C PHE A 51 7.19 -2.68 9.37
N GLY A 52 6.65 -3.75 8.80
CA GLY A 52 7.23 -5.08 8.89
C GLY A 52 7.08 -5.81 7.56
N THR A 53 7.90 -6.84 7.39
CA THR A 53 7.89 -7.71 6.22
C THR A 53 7.28 -9.06 6.58
N ILE A 54 6.49 -9.62 5.67
CA ILE A 54 5.90 -10.95 5.85
C ILE A 54 7.02 -12.01 5.78
N VAL A 55 7.07 -12.87 6.80
CA VAL A 55 7.91 -14.08 6.78
C VAL A 55 7.05 -15.22 6.27
N GLU A 56 7.41 -15.74 5.09
CA GLU A 56 6.67 -16.80 4.40
C GLU A 56 6.68 -18.10 5.21
N GLY A 57 5.54 -18.79 5.26
CA GLY A 57 5.41 -20.08 5.95
C GLY A 57 6.09 -21.22 5.19
N ALA A 58 6.58 -22.23 5.91
CA ALA A 58 7.27 -23.37 5.32
C ALA A 58 6.37 -24.28 4.44
N ALA A 59 5.05 -24.20 4.61
CA ALA A 59 4.09 -25.07 3.95
C ALA A 59 3.76 -24.68 2.50
N ASP A 60 3.97 -23.41 2.11
CA ASP A 60 3.56 -22.91 0.79
C ASP A 60 4.74 -22.27 0.04
N PHE A 61 5.55 -23.15 -0.55
CA PHE A 61 6.82 -22.76 -1.17
C PHE A 61 6.66 -22.10 -2.55
N TYR A 62 5.62 -22.47 -3.30
CA TYR A 62 5.52 -22.13 -4.73
C TYR A 62 4.53 -21.00 -5.04
N SER A 63 3.47 -20.85 -4.25
CA SER A 63 2.39 -19.90 -4.59
C SER A 63 2.44 -18.60 -3.79
N ALA A 64 2.75 -18.67 -2.49
CA ALA A 64 2.80 -17.52 -1.61
C ALA A 64 4.17 -16.80 -1.58
N ARG A 65 5.22 -17.45 -2.12
CA ARG A 65 6.60 -16.98 -2.00
C ARG A 65 6.98 -15.98 -3.08
N ILE A 66 7.44 -14.80 -2.68
CA ILE A 66 7.93 -13.78 -3.60
C ILE A 66 9.43 -14.02 -3.86
N PRO A 67 9.86 -14.23 -5.12
CA PRO A 67 11.27 -14.37 -5.48
C PRO A 67 12.09 -13.15 -5.06
N LYS A 68 13.36 -13.38 -4.68
CA LYS A 68 14.26 -12.31 -4.19
C LYS A 68 14.36 -11.09 -5.11
N LYS A 69 14.25 -11.29 -6.44
CA LYS A 69 14.29 -10.20 -7.44
C LYS A 69 13.07 -9.28 -7.42
N GLN A 70 11.93 -9.81 -7.00
CA GLN A 70 10.65 -9.09 -6.97
C GLN A 70 10.41 -8.40 -5.62
N ARG A 71 11.09 -8.82 -4.55
CA ARG A 71 11.02 -8.17 -3.23
C ARG A 71 11.57 -6.74 -3.31
N LYS A 72 10.78 -5.76 -2.87
CA LYS A 72 11.20 -4.36 -2.78
C LYS A 72 11.27 -3.90 -1.33
N GLN A 73 11.82 -2.70 -1.13
CA GLN A 73 11.97 -2.10 0.20
C GLN A 73 10.68 -1.41 0.66
N THR A 74 9.92 -0.84 -0.28
CA THR A 74 8.70 -0.08 0.04
C THR A 74 7.50 -0.63 -0.72
N LEU A 75 6.31 -0.45 -0.13
CA LEU A 75 5.04 -0.83 -0.75
C LEU A 75 4.79 -0.06 -2.06
N VAL A 76 5.25 1.19 -2.13
CA VAL A 76 5.19 2.02 -3.34
C VAL A 76 5.98 1.37 -4.47
N ASP A 77 7.20 0.91 -4.19
CA ASP A 77 8.07 0.29 -5.19
C ASP A 77 7.50 -1.03 -5.70
N GLU A 78 6.82 -1.81 -4.84
CA GLU A 78 6.15 -3.04 -5.25
C GLU A 78 5.03 -2.75 -6.24
N LEU A 79 4.21 -1.73 -5.98
CA LEU A 79 3.14 -1.32 -6.90
C LEU A 79 3.68 -0.75 -8.21
N LEU A 80 4.77 0.01 -8.17
CA LEU A 80 5.41 0.54 -9.38
C LEU A 80 6.08 -0.57 -10.22
N ALA A 81 6.49 -1.66 -9.59
CA ALA A 81 7.03 -2.81 -10.30
C ALA A 81 5.93 -3.64 -11.00
N ASP A 82 4.67 -3.51 -10.61
CA ASP A 82 3.53 -4.18 -11.21
C ASP A 82 3.11 -3.53 -12.55
N ALA A 83 3.25 -4.30 -13.63
CA ALA A 83 2.93 -3.85 -14.98
C ALA A 83 1.42 -3.70 -15.21
N GLU A 84 0.58 -4.54 -14.60
CA GLU A 84 -0.87 -4.47 -14.73
C GLU A 84 -1.39 -3.21 -14.05
N PHE A 85 -0.91 -2.95 -12.83
CA PHE A 85 -1.21 -1.74 -12.07
C PHE A 85 -0.88 -0.47 -12.86
N ARG A 86 0.32 -0.40 -13.45
CA ARG A 86 0.74 0.76 -14.26
C ARG A 86 -0.15 0.98 -15.48
N THR A 87 -0.48 -0.10 -16.19
CA THR A 87 -1.30 -0.02 -17.41
C THR A 87 -2.71 0.44 -17.08
N TYR A 88 -3.32 -0.13 -16.03
CA TYR A 88 -4.65 0.25 -15.57
C TYR A 88 -4.70 1.71 -15.14
N ASN A 89 -3.77 2.14 -14.28
CA ASN A 89 -3.76 3.51 -13.78
C ASN A 89 -3.51 4.54 -14.88
N LYS A 90 -2.62 4.24 -15.83
CA LYS A 90 -2.41 5.12 -16.99
C LYS A 90 -3.70 5.31 -17.79
N LYS A 91 -4.38 4.21 -18.12
CA LYS A 91 -5.65 4.25 -18.85
C LYS A 91 -6.71 5.06 -18.11
N LYS A 92 -6.88 4.82 -16.81
CA LYS A 92 -7.87 5.54 -15.99
C LYS A 92 -7.52 7.01 -15.80
N PHE A 93 -6.25 7.34 -15.65
CA PHE A 93 -5.79 8.71 -15.60
C PHE A 93 -6.12 9.46 -16.89
N GLU A 94 -5.82 8.90 -18.05
CA GLU A 94 -6.14 9.50 -19.35
C GLU A 94 -7.65 9.71 -19.55
N GLU A 95 -8.46 8.72 -19.17
CA GLU A 95 -9.92 8.80 -19.20
C GLU A 95 -10.44 9.98 -18.36
N ILE A 96 -9.99 10.09 -17.10
CA ILE A 96 -10.35 11.18 -16.18
C ILE A 96 -9.89 12.53 -16.72
N GLN A 97 -8.66 12.64 -17.22
CA GLN A 97 -8.14 13.89 -17.77
C GLN A 97 -8.92 14.34 -19.01
N SER A 98 -9.28 13.39 -19.89
CA SER A 98 -10.09 13.69 -21.08
C SER A 98 -11.49 14.17 -20.72
N SER A 99 -12.11 13.56 -19.71
CA SER A 99 -13.41 13.97 -19.17
C SER A 99 -13.34 15.37 -18.56
N LYS A 100 -12.31 15.63 -17.75
CA LYS A 100 -12.10 16.93 -17.09
C LYS A 100 -11.81 18.07 -18.07
N ARG A 101 -11.21 17.80 -19.23
CA ARG A 101 -10.95 18.79 -20.29
C ARG A 101 -12.15 19.07 -21.19
N ARG A 102 -13.12 18.15 -21.23
CA ARG A 102 -14.33 18.27 -22.05
C ARG A 102 -15.42 19.11 -21.39
N GLY A 103 -15.32 19.35 -20.08
CA GLY A 103 -16.09 20.36 -19.36
C GLY A 103 -15.26 21.61 -19.14
#